data_AF-A0A284QRF5-F1
#
_entry.id   AF-A0A284QRF5-F1
#
_cell.length_a   1.000
_cell.length_b   1.000
_cell.length_c   1.000
_cell.angle_alpha   90.00
_cell.angle_beta   90.00
_cell.angle_gamma   90.00
#
_symmetry.space_group_name_H-M   'P 1'
#
loop_
_entity.id
_entity.type
_entity.pdbx_description
1 polymer ?
#
loop_
_entity_poly.entity_id
_entity_poly.type
_entity_poly.pdbx_seq_one_letter_code
_entity_poly.pdbx_strand_id
1 'polypeptide(L)'
;MNGEAGVPQCQWIAEYGPIVRVAGPIGIERLIVASPEALHRILVTNWTDYPRYTLGVVAGHGLLTASGDNHKRMKKLLQPVFSAHNVLKFHPPPSNEKMVK
;
A
#
# COMPACT_ATOMS: atom_id res chain seq x y z
N MET A 1 2.80 22.77 9.10
CA MET A 1 2.82 21.35 8.68
C MET A 1 1.44 20.69 8.92
N ASN A 2 0.32 21.36 8.62
CA ASN A 2 -1.02 20.93 9.09
C ASN A 2 -1.86 20.22 8.01
N GLY A 3 -1.26 19.73 6.93
CA GLY A 3 -1.97 19.13 5.79
C GLY A 3 -1.36 17.86 5.23
N GLU A 4 -0.27 17.35 5.81
CA GLU A 4 0.35 16.11 5.36
C GLU A 4 -0.39 14.91 5.94
N ALA A 5 -0.82 14.00 5.06
CA ALA A 5 -1.43 12.74 5.47
C ALA A 5 -0.43 11.91 6.28
N GLY A 6 -0.87 11.35 7.41
CA GLY A 6 -0.03 10.48 8.25
C GLY A 6 0.58 11.14 9.48
N VAL A 7 0.59 12.48 9.57
CA VAL A 7 1.23 13.19 10.71
C VAL A 7 0.63 12.80 12.07
N PRO A 8 -0.70 12.75 12.27
CA PRO A 8 -1.28 12.31 13.54
C PRO A 8 -0.89 10.87 13.90
N GLN A 9 -0.86 9.98 12.92
CA GLN A 9 -0.50 8.57 13.13
C GLN A 9 0.96 8.44 13.58
N CYS A 10 1.88 9.19 12.95
CA CYS A 10 3.28 9.23 13.35
C CYS A 10 3.45 9.76 14.79
N GLN A 11 2.70 10.80 15.17
CA GLN A 11 2.73 11.34 16.54
C GLN A 11 2.24 10.31 17.56
N TRP A 12 1.12 9.63 17.28
CA TRP A 12 0.62 8.59 18.17
C TRP A 12 1.57 7.41 18.30
N ILE A 13 2.24 7.00 17.22
CA ILE A 13 3.27 5.95 17.27
C ILE A 13 4.44 6.38 18.15
N ALA A 14 4.86 7.64 18.06
CA ALA A 14 5.94 8.18 18.88
C ALA A 14 5.56 8.24 20.38
N GLU A 15 4.30 8.52 20.69
CA GLU A 15 3.81 8.68 22.07
C GLU A 15 3.44 7.34 22.74
N TYR A 16 2.71 6.47 22.03
CA TYR A 16 2.12 5.25 22.59
C TYR A 16 2.83 3.96 22.16
N GLY A 17 3.79 4.06 21.22
CA GLY A 17 4.56 2.94 20.71
C GLY A 17 4.03 2.35 19.39
N PRO A 18 4.59 1.21 18.94
CA PRO A 18 4.44 0.72 17.57
C PRO A 18 3.07 0.10 17.26
N ILE A 19 2.17 -0.04 18.25
CA ILE A 19 0.82 -0.57 18.06
C ILE A 19 -0.15 0.33 18.81
N VAL A 20 -1.03 1.01 18.07
CA VAL A 20 -1.98 1.98 18.63
C VAL A 20 -3.40 1.61 18.21
N ARG A 21 -4.30 1.49 19.19
CA ARG A 21 -5.74 1.36 18.93
C ARG A 21 -6.38 2.73 18.85
N VAL A 22 -7.09 3.00 17.75
CA VAL A 22 -7.74 4.28 17.47
C VAL A 22 -9.24 4.06 17.34
N ALA A 23 -10.02 4.82 18.11
CA ALA A 23 -11.46 4.89 17.95
C ALA A 23 -11.81 5.81 16.78
N GLY A 24 -12.38 5.23 15.74
CA GLY A 24 -12.94 5.93 14.60
C GLY A 24 -14.41 6.32 14.81
N PRO A 25 -15.00 7.03 13.83
CA PRO A 25 -16.40 7.42 13.90
C PRO A 25 -17.32 6.18 13.91
N ILE A 26 -18.46 6.29 14.60
CA ILE A 26 -19.51 5.26 14.65
C ILE A 26 -19.00 3.93 15.25
N GLY A 27 -18.20 3.98 16.31
CA GLY A 27 -17.73 2.78 17.03
C GLY A 27 -16.75 1.90 16.24
N ILE A 28 -16.26 2.38 15.09
CA ILE A 28 -15.27 1.64 14.29
C ILE A 28 -13.92 1.75 15.00
N GLU A 29 -13.44 0.65 15.56
CA GLU A 29 -12.05 0.58 16.03
C GLU A 29 -11.10 0.28 14.87
N ARG A 30 -9.96 0.96 14.86
CA ARG A 30 -8.85 0.67 13.95
C ARG A 30 -7.57 0.43 14.74
N LEU A 31 -6.76 -0.51 14.25
CA LEU A 31 -5.44 -0.78 14.78
C LEU A 31 -4.39 -0.21 13.83
N ILE A 32 -3.54 0.67 14.34
CA ILE A 32 -2.34 1.14 13.64
C ILE A 32 -1.19 0.24 14.09
N VAL A 33 -0.53 -0.39 13.11
CA VAL A 33 0.61 -1.28 13.35
C VAL A 33 1.82 -0.75 12.61
N ALA A 34 2.90 -0.48 13.36
CA ALA A 34 4.16 0.08 12.87
C ALA A 34 5.38 -0.77 13.25
N SER A 35 5.20 -1.92 13.93
CA SER A 35 6.28 -2.89 14.16
C SER A 35 6.61 -3.64 12.86
N PRO A 36 7.88 -3.73 12.46
CA PRO A 36 8.30 -4.52 11.30
C PRO A 36 7.90 -6.00 11.40
N GLU A 37 8.04 -6.62 12.58
CA GLU A 37 7.69 -8.03 12.75
C GLU A 37 6.17 -8.25 12.62
N ALA A 38 5.38 -7.36 13.23
CA ALA A 38 3.93 -7.42 13.14
C ALA A 38 3.44 -7.20 11.71
N LEU A 39 4.00 -6.21 11.01
CA LEU A 39 3.70 -5.96 9.59
C LEU A 39 4.08 -7.13 8.71
N HIS A 40 5.24 -7.76 8.93
CA HIS A 40 5.63 -8.95 8.16
C HIS A 40 4.63 -10.10 8.38
N ARG A 41 4.21 -10.34 9.63
CA ARG A 41 3.20 -11.36 9.93
C ARG A 41 1.87 -11.06 9.24
N ILE A 42 1.38 -9.81 9.32
CA ILE A 42 0.09 -9.41 8.77
C ILE A 42 0.10 -9.38 7.23
N LEU A 43 1.15 -8.83 6.62
CA LEU A 43 1.18 -8.55 5.18
C LEU A 43 1.82 -9.65 4.34
N VAL A 44 2.64 -10.53 4.94
CA VAL A 44 3.42 -11.54 4.22
C VAL A 44 3.10 -12.96 4.69
N THR A 45 3.29 -13.27 5.97
CA THR A 45 3.18 -14.65 6.46
C THR A 45 1.73 -15.13 6.54
N ASN A 46 0.86 -14.32 7.15
CA ASN A 46 -0.52 -14.67 7.48
C ASN A 46 -1.54 -13.80 6.73
N TRP A 47 -1.16 -13.24 5.59
CA TRP A 47 -2.00 -12.30 4.85
C TRP A 47 -3.39 -12.83 4.48
N THR A 48 -3.58 -14.15 4.42
CA THR A 48 -4.88 -14.80 4.19
C THR A 48 -5.85 -14.62 5.36
N ASP A 49 -5.31 -14.45 6.57
CA ASP A 49 -6.09 -14.27 7.81
C ASP A 49 -6.57 -12.80 7.95
N TYR A 50 -6.02 -11.89 7.13
CA TYR A 50 -6.31 -10.45 7.13
C TYR A 50 -6.96 -9.99 5.81
N PRO A 51 -8.28 -10.22 5.65
CA PRO A 51 -9.02 -9.87 4.44
C PRO A 51 -9.02 -8.37 4.09
N ARG A 52 -8.86 -8.07 2.80
CA ARG A 52 -8.80 -6.70 2.23
C ARG A 52 -10.19 -6.22 1.81
N TYR A 53 -11.03 -5.83 2.76
CA TYR A 53 -12.45 -5.56 2.52
C TYR A 53 -12.76 -4.29 1.70
N THR A 54 -11.91 -3.26 1.73
CA THR A 54 -12.29 -1.92 1.27
C THR A 54 -11.91 -1.59 -0.17
N LEU A 55 -11.06 -2.39 -0.81
CA LEU A 55 -10.55 -2.07 -2.15
C LEU A 55 -11.56 -2.37 -3.26
N GLY A 56 -12.52 -3.26 -3.05
CA GLY A 56 -13.47 -3.66 -4.10
C GLY A 56 -14.50 -2.60 -4.48
N VAL A 57 -14.80 -1.69 -3.57
CA VAL A 57 -15.73 -0.57 -3.85
C VAL A 57 -15.12 0.41 -4.85
N VAL A 58 -13.79 0.62 -4.79
CA VAL A 58 -13.09 1.61 -5.62
C VAL A 58 -12.45 0.97 -6.84
N ALA A 59 -11.81 -0.19 -6.68
CA ALA A 59 -11.03 -0.84 -7.73
C ALA A 59 -11.78 -1.96 -8.46
N GLY A 60 -13.02 -2.27 -8.05
CA GLY A 60 -13.78 -3.40 -8.57
C GLY A 60 -13.19 -4.77 -8.21
N HIS A 61 -13.76 -5.82 -8.78
CA HIS A 61 -13.30 -7.20 -8.55
C HIS A 61 -12.11 -7.50 -9.47
N GLY A 62 -10.90 -7.54 -8.92
CA GLY A 62 -9.68 -7.71 -9.70
C GLY A 62 -8.45 -8.04 -8.85
N LEU A 63 -7.25 -7.69 -9.32
CA LEU A 63 -5.99 -8.05 -8.64
C LEU A 63 -5.96 -7.60 -7.17
N LEU A 64 -6.52 -6.43 -6.88
CA LEU A 64 -6.51 -5.82 -5.55
C LEU A 64 -7.51 -6.46 -4.57
N THR A 65 -8.53 -7.14 -5.07
CA THR A 65 -9.56 -7.82 -4.27
C THR A 65 -9.47 -9.33 -4.32
N ALA A 66 -8.76 -9.89 -5.30
CA ALA A 66 -8.52 -11.33 -5.39
C ALA A 66 -7.73 -11.80 -4.16
N SER A 67 -8.04 -13.01 -3.71
CA SER A 67 -7.39 -13.67 -2.58
C SER A 67 -6.86 -15.05 -2.97
N GLY A 68 -5.95 -15.59 -2.15
CA GLY A 68 -5.32 -16.90 -2.36
C GLY A 68 -4.61 -17.04 -3.71
N ASP A 69 -4.84 -18.18 -4.36
CA ASP A 69 -4.15 -18.56 -5.59
C ASP A 69 -4.59 -17.74 -6.81
N ASN A 70 -5.82 -17.22 -6.81
CA ASN A 70 -6.27 -16.29 -7.85
C ASN A 70 -5.43 -15.01 -7.84
N HIS A 71 -5.16 -14.45 -6.65
CA HIS A 71 -4.26 -13.29 -6.52
C HIS A 71 -2.84 -13.63 -7.01
N LYS A 72 -2.28 -14.79 -6.61
CA LYS A 72 -0.95 -15.23 -7.05
C LYS A 72 -0.86 -15.36 -8.57
N ARG A 73 -1.86 -15.99 -9.20
CA ARG A 73 -1.92 -16.20 -10.66
C ARG A 73 -2.01 -14.87 -11.40
N MET A 74 -2.90 -13.98 -10.97
CA MET A 74 -3.05 -12.64 -11.58
C MET A 74 -1.78 -11.80 -11.42
N LYS A 75 -1.17 -11.81 -10.23
CA LYS A 75 0.10 -11.13 -9.97
C LYS A 75 1.21 -11.64 -10.88
N LYS A 76 1.34 -12.96 -11.04
CA LYS A 76 2.35 -13.60 -11.89
C LYS A 76 2.22 -13.19 -13.36
N LEU A 77 1.00 -13.07 -13.86
CA LEU A 77 0.73 -12.63 -15.23
C LEU A 77 1.04 -11.13 -15.44
N LEU A 78 0.77 -10.28 -14.43
CA LEU A 78 0.93 -8.83 -14.53
C LEU A 78 2.34 -8.32 -14.21
N GLN A 79 3.08 -8.97 -13.32
CA GLN A 79 4.42 -8.53 -12.90
C GLN A 79 5.40 -8.24 -14.06
N PRO A 80 5.45 -9.02 -15.16
CA PRO A 80 6.35 -8.74 -16.28
C PRO A 80 6.13 -7.36 -16.95
N VAL A 81 4.89 -6.87 -16.95
CA VAL A 81 4.54 -5.55 -17.51
C VAL A 81 5.25 -4.44 -16.73
N PHE A 82 5.37 -4.59 -15.41
CA PHE A 82 6.03 -3.65 -14.51
C PHE A 82 7.52 -3.94 -14.29
N SER A 83 8.18 -4.60 -15.25
CA SER A 83 9.63 -4.79 -15.20
C SER A 83 10.36 -3.44 -15.29
N ALA A 84 11.55 -3.35 -14.68
CA ALA A 84 12.35 -2.11 -14.68
C ALA A 84 12.57 -1.55 -16.10
N HIS A 85 12.83 -2.43 -17.08
CA HIS A 85 12.97 -2.04 -18.48
C HIS A 85 11.71 -1.39 -19.06
N ASN A 86 10.51 -1.87 -18.69
CA ASN A 86 9.26 -1.30 -19.16
C ASN A 86 8.89 -0.02 -18.41
N VAL A 87 9.19 0.07 -17.11
CA VAL A 87 8.93 1.28 -16.30
C VAL A 87 9.71 2.47 -16.84
N LEU A 88 10.95 2.28 -17.29
CA LEU A 88 11.78 3.34 -17.88
C LEU A 88 11.18 3.94 -19.17
N LYS A 89 10.31 3.20 -19.88
CA LYS A 89 9.59 3.71 -21.06
C LYS A 89 8.46 4.68 -20.71
N PHE A 90 8.03 4.71 -19.45
CA PHE A 90 7.00 5.63 -18.94
C PHE A 90 7.60 6.93 -18.37
N HIS A 91 8.93 7.07 -18.33
CA HIS A 91 9.55 8.35 -18.00
C HIS A 91 9.35 9.32 -19.18
N PRO A 92 8.88 10.56 -18.96
CA PRO A 92 8.77 11.56 -20.03
C PRO A 92 10.14 11.77 -20.69
N PRO A 93 10.22 12.09 -22.00
CA PRO A 93 11.50 12.44 -22.59
C PRO A 93 12.16 13.55 -21.75
N PRO A 94 13.48 13.47 -21.48
CA PRO A 94 14.15 14.53 -20.73
C PRO A 94 13.85 15.87 -21.41
N SER A 95 13.40 16.85 -20.62
CA SER A 95 13.14 18.21 -21.08
C SER A 95 14.36 18.70 -21.85
N ASN A 96 14.16 18.97 -23.15
CA ASN A 96 15.20 19.29 -24.11
C ASN A 96 15.78 20.68 -23.80
N GLU A 97 16.68 20.77 -22.82
CA GLU A 97 17.31 22.03 -22.41
C GLU A 97 18.72 22.24 -23.02
N LYS A 98 19.15 21.39 -23.96
CA LYS A 98 20.42 21.59 -24.68
C LYS A 98 20.33 21.21 -26.16
N MET A 99 19.56 21.99 -26.91
CA MET A 99 19.80 22.23 -28.34
C MET A 99 19.86 23.74 -28.62
N VAL A 100 20.81 24.42 -27.98
CA VAL A 100 21.42 25.64 -28.53
C VAL A 100 22.91 25.57 -28.22
N LYS A 101 23.67 25.00 -29.15
CA LYS A 101 24.99 25.47 -29.55
C LYS A 101 25.29 24.94 -30.93
#